data_AF-A0A654LVJ0-F1
#
_entry.id   AF-A0A654LVJ0-F1
#
_cell.length_a   1.000
_cell.length_b   1.000
_cell.length_c   1.000
_cell.angle_alpha   90.00
_cell.angle_beta   90.00
_cell.angle_gamma   90.00
#
_symmetry.space_group_name_H-M   'P 1'
#
loop_
_entity.id
_entity.type
_entity.pdbx_description
1 polymer ?
#
loop_
_entity_poly.entity_id
_entity_poly.type
_entity_poly.pdbx_seq_one_letter_code
_entity_poly.pdbx_strand_id
1 'polypeptide(L)' 'MSTDNNVDFADVIKKEARGINDADLGEVQEVRQDNVITKTGVVDKEVYSIPKNLVEKYEGHNLWFRVTKEEAENLYKVKD' A
#
# COMPACT_ATOMS: atom_id res chain seq x y z
N MET A 1 18.58 18.49 6.62
CA MET A 1 17.59 18.04 7.61
C MET A 1 16.61 17.16 6.87
N SER A 2 16.74 15.84 7.02
CA SER A 2 15.88 14.87 6.35
C SER A 2 14.52 14.90 7.00
N THR A 3 13.50 15.34 6.27
CA THR A 3 12.10 15.15 6.63
C THR A 3 11.77 13.67 6.51
N ASP A 4 12.13 12.88 7.53
CA ASP A 4 11.56 11.56 7.71
C ASP A 4 10.10 11.77 8.10
N ASN A 5 9.21 11.63 7.11
CA ASN A 5 7.80 11.36 7.36
C ASN A 5 7.76 10.00 8.08
N ASN A 6 7.88 10.03 9.41
CA ASN A 6 8.05 8.85 10.25
C ASN A 6 6.72 8.08 10.32
N VAL A 7 6.41 7.36 9.25
CA VAL A 7 5.32 6.39 9.23
C VAL A 7 5.72 5.27 10.16
N ASP A 8 4.99 5.13 11.27
CA ASP A 8 5.10 3.94 12.12
C ASP A 8 4.49 2.75 11.37
N PHE A 9 5.33 2.04 10.64
CA PHE A 9 4.92 0.88 9.86
C PHE A 9 4.39 -0.27 10.72
N ALA A 10 4.57 -0.25 12.05
CA ALA A 10 3.94 -1.24 12.92
C ALA A 10 2.43 -1.00 13.05
N ASP A 11 1.97 0.25 13.02
CA ASP A 11 0.54 0.59 13.10
C ASP A 11 -0.16 0.40 11.74
N VAL A 12 0.55 0.33 10.62
CA VAL A 12 -0.11 0.26 9.29
C VAL A 12 -0.73 -1.12 8.97
N ILE A 13 -0.42 -2.17 9.72
CA ILE A 13 -0.98 -3.50 9.49
C ILE A 13 -2.49 -3.49 9.79
N LYS A 14 -3.30 -4.12 8.91
CA LYS A 14 -4.79 -4.08 8.90
C LYS A 14 -5.42 -2.71 8.61
N LYS A 15 -4.61 -1.73 8.17
CA LYS A 15 -5.11 -0.42 7.71
C LYS A 15 -5.38 -0.47 6.22
N GLU A 16 -6.13 0.50 5.72
CA GLU A 16 -6.45 0.56 4.30
C GLU A 16 -5.29 1.16 3.51
N ALA A 17 -4.96 0.53 2.38
CA ALA A 17 -4.03 1.04 1.40
C ALA A 17 -4.78 1.78 0.30
N ARG A 18 -4.42 3.05 0.07
CA ARG A 18 -5.06 3.93 -0.92
C ARG A 18 -4.03 4.45 -1.90
N GLY A 19 -4.42 4.57 -3.17
CA GLY A 19 -3.62 5.17 -4.23
C GLY A 19 -4.08 6.59 -4.59
N ILE A 20 -3.55 7.10 -5.70
CA ILE A 20 -3.95 8.36 -6.31
C ILE A 20 -5.45 8.33 -6.63
N ASN A 21 -6.14 9.44 -6.40
CA ASN A 21 -7.60 9.58 -6.58
C ASN A 21 -8.42 8.57 -5.77
N ASP A 22 -7.98 8.26 -4.54
CA ASP A 22 -8.66 7.35 -3.61
C ASP A 22 -8.78 5.90 -4.11
N ALA A 23 -7.91 5.51 -5.04
CA ALA A 23 -7.86 4.15 -5.56
C ALA A 23 -7.76 3.13 -4.41
N ASP A 24 -8.71 2.18 -4.37
CA ASP A 24 -8.69 1.10 -3.39
C ASP A 24 -7.61 0.07 -3.77
N LEU A 25 -6.59 -0.06 -2.90
CA LEU A 25 -5.51 -1.05 -3.02
C LEU A 25 -5.63 -2.15 -1.94
N GLY A 26 -6.74 -2.16 -1.20
CA GLY A 26 -7.09 -3.17 -0.21
C GLY A 26 -6.53 -2.94 1.19
N GLU A 27 -6.50 -4.00 2.00
CA GLU A 27 -5.99 -3.97 3.36
C GLU A 27 -4.50 -4.34 3.40
N VAL A 28 -3.70 -3.60 4.17
CA VAL A 28 -2.30 -3.94 4.44
C VAL A 28 -2.21 -5.24 5.25
N GLN A 29 -1.61 -6.26 4.66
CA GLN A 29 -1.43 -7.58 5.27
C GLN A 29 -0.08 -7.72 5.98
N GLU A 30 0.98 -7.18 5.37
CA GLU A 30 2.36 -7.38 5.82
C GLU A 30 3.21 -6.18 5.41
N VAL A 31 4.15 -5.78 6.27
CA VAL A 31 5.21 -4.85 5.92
C VAL A 31 6.53 -5.60 5.89
N ARG A 32 7.16 -5.64 4.71
CA ARG A 32 8.50 -6.21 4.50
C ARG A 32 9.56 -5.13 4.62
N GLN A 33 10.83 -5.48 4.40
CA GLN A 33 11.93 -4.51 4.43
C GLN A 33 11.67 -3.34 3.46
N ASP A 34 11.38 -3.65 2.19
CA ASP A 34 11.29 -2.64 1.11
C ASP A 34 9.87 -2.47 0.54
N ASN A 35 8.93 -3.35 0.87
CA ASN A 35 7.59 -3.38 0.29
C ASN A 35 6.49 -3.48 1.35
N VAL A 36 5.29 -3.02 0.99
CA VAL A 36 4.04 -3.25 1.72
C VAL A 36 3.20 -4.22 0.90
N ILE A 37 2.73 -5.28 1.55
CA ILE A 37 1.84 -6.27 0.94
C ILE A 37 0.41 -5.88 1.26
N THR A 38 -0.41 -5.70 0.23
CA THR A 38 -1.83 -5.37 0.38
C THR A 38 -2.68 -6.41 -0.32
N LYS A 39 -3.94 -6.51 0.10
CA LYS A 39 -4.89 -7.48 -0.43
C LYS A 39 -6.27 -6.86 -0.59
N THR A 40 -6.80 -6.92 -1.80
CA THR A 40 -8.15 -6.43 -2.13
C THR A 40 -9.01 -7.56 -2.72
N GLY A 41 -10.33 -7.38 -2.67
CA GLY A 41 -11.30 -8.35 -3.18
C GLY A 41 -11.67 -9.47 -2.19
N VAL A 42 -12.94 -9.91 -2.23
CA VAL A 42 -13.48 -10.97 -1.37
C VAL A 42 -13.44 -12.34 -2.06
N VAL A 43 -13.72 -12.36 -3.38
CA VAL A 43 -13.84 -13.58 -4.20
C VAL A 43 -12.55 -13.82 -4.97
N ASP A 44 -12.18 -12.89 -5.85
CA ASP A 44 -10.88 -12.88 -6.55
C ASP A 44 -9.93 -11.96 -5.80
N LYS A 45 -9.16 -12.56 -4.89
CA LYS A 45 -8.22 -11.84 -4.02
C LYS A 45 -7.01 -11.40 -4.83
N GLU A 46 -6.89 -10.11 -5.08
CA GLU A 46 -5.70 -9.52 -5.68
C GLU A 46 -4.70 -9.16 -4.58
N VAL A 47 -3.42 -9.48 -4.81
CA VAL A 47 -2.34 -9.16 -3.90
C VAL A 47 -1.38 -8.21 -4.59
N TYR A 48 -1.06 -7.11 -3.94
CA TYR A 48 -0.05 -6.15 -4.41
C TYR A 48 1.19 -6.19 -3.51
N SER A 49 2.36 -6.04 -4.12
CA SER A 49 3.64 -5.79 -3.42
C SER A 49 4.14 -4.41 -3.81
N ILE A 50 3.77 -3.40 -3.01
CA ILE A 50 3.98 -1.99 -3.35
C ILE A 50 5.25 -1.48 -2.65
N PRO A 51 6.21 -0.88 -3.38
CA PRO A 51 7.41 -0.31 -2.80
C PRO A 51 7.14 0.77 -1.75
N LYS A 52 7.86 0.72 -0.62
CA LYS A 52 7.73 1.72 0.46
C LYS A 52 8.10 3.14 0.03
N ASN A 53 8.98 3.29 -0.96
CA ASN A 53 9.34 4.60 -1.50
C ASN A 53 8.17 5.30 -2.22
N LEU A 54 7.08 4.58 -2.50
CA LEU A 54 5.84 5.15 -3.03
C LEU A 54 4.89 5.61 -1.92
N VAL A 55 5.16 5.30 -0.64
CA VAL A 55 4.35 5.80 0.48
C VAL A 55 4.42 7.33 0.49
N GLU A 56 3.24 7.95 0.45
CA GLU A 56 3.07 9.39 0.50
C GLU A 56 2.88 9.87 1.94
N LYS A 57 1.92 9.26 2.64
CA LYS A 57 1.52 9.64 4.01
C LYS A 57 0.74 8.50 4.68
N TYR A 58 0.68 8.57 6.01
CA TYR A 58 -0.17 7.72 6.83
C TYR A 58 -0.99 8.59 7.78
N GLU A 59 -2.30 8.39 7.82
CA GLU A 59 -3.25 9.24 8.57
C GLU A 59 -3.94 8.46 9.71
N GLY A 60 -3.33 7.39 10.21
CA GLY A 60 -3.86 6.55 11.30
C GLY A 60 -4.89 5.49 10.85
N HIS A 61 -5.59 5.73 9.74
CA HIS A 61 -6.50 4.75 9.13
C HIS A 61 -6.09 4.34 7.71
N ASN A 62 -5.59 5.30 6.91
CA ASN A 62 -5.23 5.07 5.51
C ASN A 62 -3.73 5.27 5.30
N LEU A 63 -3.09 4.30 4.65
CA LEU A 63 -1.74 4.38 4.12
C LEU A 63 -1.83 4.74 2.63
N TRP A 64 -1.37 5.93 2.29
CA TRP A 64 -1.47 6.48 0.95
C TRP A 64 -0.20 6.22 0.15
N PHE A 65 -0.36 5.81 -1.10
CA PHE A 65 0.70 5.55 -2.06
C PHE A 65 0.56 6.48 -3.28
N ARG A 66 1.70 6.97 -3.77
CA ARG A 66 1.82 7.73 -5.03
C ARG A 66 1.77 6.81 -6.24
N VAL A 67 0.69 6.05 -6.37
CA VAL A 67 0.46 5.09 -7.45
C VAL A 67 -1.01 5.10 -7.85
N THR A 68 -1.29 5.06 -9.15
CA THR A 68 -2.65 4.86 -9.66
C THR A 68 -3.07 3.39 -9.56
N LYS A 69 -4.38 3.11 -9.68
CA LYS A 69 -4.88 1.73 -9.72
C LYS A 69 -4.27 0.93 -10.89
N GLU A 70 -4.20 1.55 -12.07
CA GLU A 70 -3.64 0.93 -13.27
C GLU A 70 -2.15 0.57 -13.09
N GLU A 71 -1.34 1.46 -12.50
CA GLU A 71 0.06 1.15 -12.20
C GLU A 71 0.19 0.03 -11.16
N ALA A 72 -0.67 0.01 -10.14
CA ALA A 72 -0.68 -1.06 -9.14
C ALA A 72 -0.98 -2.43 -9.77
N GLU A 73 -2.01 -2.50 -10.62
CA GLU A 73 -2.40 -3.72 -11.35
C GLU A 73 -1.32 -4.20 -12.32
N ASN A 74 -0.66 -3.30 -13.03
CA ASN A 74 0.32 -3.66 -14.06
C ASN A 74 1.72 -3.95 -13.51
N LEU A 75 2.15 -3.25 -12.46
CA LEU A 75 3.53 -3.27 -11.99
C LEU A 75 3.72 -4.01 -10.66
N TYR A 76 2.73 -3.95 -9.77
CA TYR A 76 2.89 -4.39 -8.37
C TYR A 76 1.98 -5.57 -8.01
N LYS A 77 1.06 -5.96 -8.88
CA LYS A 77 0.25 -7.16 -8.70
C LYS A 77 1.13 -8.39 -8.71
N VAL A 78 1.08 -9.17 -7.63
CA VAL A 78 1.74 -10.46 -7.54
C VAL A 78 0.99 -11.42 -8.45
N LYS A 79 1.69 -11.94 -9.46
CA LYS A 79 1.17 -12.98 -10.36
C LYS A 79 1.59 -14.34 -9.80
N ASP A 80 0.67 -15.30 -9.80
CA ASP A 80 0.97 -16.72 -9.56
C ASP A 80 1.96 -17.29 -10.60
#